data_AF-A0A438K849-F1
#
_entry.id   AF-A0A438K849-F1
#
_cell.length_a   1.000
_cell.length_b   1.000
_cell.length_c   1.000
_cell.angle_alpha   90.00
_cell.angle_beta   90.00
_cell.angle_gamma   90.00
#
_symmetry.space_group_name_H-M   'P 1'
#
loop_
_entity.id
_entity.type
_entity.pdbx_description
1 polymer ?
#
loop_
_entity_poly.entity_id
_entity_poly.type
_entity_poly.pdbx_seq_one_letter_code
_entity_poly.pdbx_strand_id
1 'polypeptide(L)'
;MTLSPSLNHLLITILYTLSILIVNPSSILAGEDSFAVDDIFYQDYSPPAPPPPPPLPPSVSCSEDLHGIGSLDTTCQLVSNLQLTDDVYIEGKGNFYIGSGVRLDCLASGCSITVNISGNFSLGENASIVTGAFELSAYNSSLHNGSVVNTTALAGTAPPQTSGTPQGVDGAGGGHGGRGACCLVDKKKLPEDVWGGDAYSWSSLQKPVSFGSKGGTTTKEEDYGGHGGGRVKMEIAGFLVVDGSILADGGHGGSKGGGGSGGSIYIKAYKM
;
A
#
# COMPACT_ATOMS: atom_id res chain seq x y z
N MET A 1 -36.05 43.46 58.83
CA MET A 1 -36.37 42.05 59.09
C MET A 1 -35.07 41.28 59.11
N THR A 2 -34.58 41.05 60.32
CA THR A 2 -33.27 40.49 60.63
C THR A 2 -33.35 38.98 60.57
N LEU A 3 -32.70 38.37 59.58
CA LEU A 3 -32.49 36.92 59.53
C LEU A 3 -31.67 36.50 60.76
N SER A 4 -32.09 35.42 61.43
CA SER A 4 -31.46 34.92 62.64
C SER A 4 -30.01 34.48 62.38
N PRO A 5 -29.08 34.63 63.34
CA PRO A 5 -27.68 34.23 63.18
C PRO A 5 -27.50 32.71 62.92
N SER A 6 -28.52 31.90 63.23
CA SER A 6 -28.54 30.47 62.93
C SER A 6 -28.73 30.14 61.44
N LEU A 7 -29.43 30.99 60.69
CA LEU A 7 -29.75 30.73 59.28
C LEU A 7 -28.59 31.11 58.35
N ASN A 8 -27.78 32.10 58.76
CA ASN A 8 -26.58 32.52 58.01
C ASN A 8 -25.44 31.50 58.13
N HIS A 9 -25.31 30.83 59.30
CA HIS A 9 -24.35 29.74 59.47
C HIS A 9 -24.69 28.48 58.65
N LEU A 10 -25.97 28.21 58.44
CA LEU A 10 -26.45 27.07 57.63
C LEU A 10 -26.17 27.29 56.13
N LEU A 11 -26.35 28.51 55.63
CA LEU A 11 -26.05 28.86 54.22
C LEU A 11 -24.55 28.82 53.92
N ILE A 12 -23.70 29.30 54.84
CA ILE A 12 -22.24 29.28 54.67
C ILE A 12 -21.69 27.84 54.68
N THR A 13 -22.25 26.95 55.52
CA THR A 13 -21.84 25.54 55.55
C THR A 13 -22.26 24.76 54.31
N ILE A 14 -23.44 25.04 53.74
CA ILE A 14 -23.90 24.43 52.47
C ILE A 14 -23.04 24.90 51.27
N LEU A 15 -22.66 26.18 51.22
CA LEU A 15 -21.77 26.71 50.17
C LEU A 15 -20.35 26.12 50.27
N TYR A 16 -19.84 25.88 51.49
CA TYR A 16 -18.53 25.26 51.70
C TYR A 16 -18.52 23.77 51.31
N THR A 17 -19.57 23.01 51.63
CA THR A 17 -19.66 21.60 51.23
C THR A 17 -19.85 21.41 49.73
N LEU A 18 -20.58 22.32 49.05
CA LEU A 18 -20.71 22.30 47.58
C LEU A 18 -19.38 22.63 46.89
N SER A 19 -18.55 23.53 47.45
CA SER A 19 -17.23 23.84 46.89
C SER A 19 -16.22 22.69 46.99
N ILE A 20 -16.32 21.82 48.00
CA ILE A 20 -15.43 20.65 48.15
C ILE A 20 -15.77 19.55 47.13
N LEU A 21 -17.03 19.46 46.69
CA LEU A 21 -17.50 18.50 45.68
C LEU A 21 -17.09 18.85 44.23
N ILE A 22 -16.63 20.08 43.96
CA ILE A 22 -16.27 20.53 42.59
C ILE A 22 -14.76 20.41 42.31
N VAL A 23 -13.91 20.22 43.33
CA VAL A 23 -12.44 20.29 43.17
C VAL A 23 -11.71 18.95 43.38
N ASN A 24 -12.37 17.89 43.84
CA ASN A 24 -11.76 16.55 43.94
C ASN A 24 -12.80 15.42 43.86
N PRO A 25 -12.87 14.65 42.76
CA PRO A 25 -13.75 13.48 42.69
C PRO A 25 -13.23 12.26 43.46
N SER A 26 -12.12 12.38 44.20
CA SER A 26 -11.33 11.23 44.64
C SER A 26 -11.62 10.73 46.06
N SER A 27 -12.80 11.00 46.63
CA SER A 27 -13.09 10.52 47.99
C SER A 27 -14.58 10.39 48.25
N ILE A 28 -15.17 9.23 47.94
CA ILE A 28 -16.25 8.54 48.68
C ILE A 28 -16.44 7.20 47.99
N LEU A 29 -15.91 6.13 48.61
CA LEU A 29 -16.55 4.83 48.85
C LEU A 29 -15.47 3.74 48.94
N ALA A 30 -14.77 3.72 50.08
CA ALA A 30 -14.12 2.51 50.56
C ALA A 30 -15.19 1.69 51.28
N GLY A 31 -15.74 0.70 50.57
CA GLY A 31 -16.53 -0.39 51.12
C GLY A 31 -15.98 -1.66 50.51
N GLU A 32 -15.41 -2.50 51.36
CA GLU A 32 -14.78 -3.76 51.02
C GLU A 32 -15.80 -4.72 50.39
N ASP A 33 -15.60 -5.02 49.11
CA ASP A 33 -15.92 -6.33 48.57
C ASP A 33 -14.94 -6.60 47.41
N SER A 34 -13.88 -7.34 47.73
CA SER A 34 -12.88 -7.81 46.78
C SER A 34 -13.49 -8.88 45.88
N PHE A 35 -14.34 -8.48 44.94
CA PHE A 35 -14.63 -9.30 43.78
C PHE A 35 -13.51 -9.05 42.77
N ALA A 36 -12.62 -10.02 42.65
CA ALA A 36 -11.63 -10.08 41.59
C ALA A 36 -12.36 -10.16 40.23
N VAL A 37 -12.56 -9.01 39.60
CA VAL A 37 -13.08 -8.89 38.22
C VAL A 37 -11.94 -8.52 37.27
N ASP A 38 -10.73 -9.01 37.53
CA ASP A 38 -9.55 -8.74 36.70
C ASP A 38 -8.93 -10.00 36.07
N ASP A 39 -9.55 -11.19 36.23
CA ASP A 39 -8.90 -12.45 35.84
C ASP A 39 -9.77 -13.40 34.98
N ILE A 40 -10.80 -12.89 34.30
CA ILE A 40 -11.68 -13.72 33.42
C ILE A 40 -11.58 -13.33 31.93
N PHE A 41 -10.73 -12.37 31.55
CA PHE A 41 -10.58 -11.94 30.16
C PHE A 41 -9.19 -12.16 29.55
N TYR A 42 -8.22 -12.66 30.31
CA TYR A 42 -7.04 -13.30 29.72
C TYR A 42 -7.37 -14.75 29.36
N GLN A 43 -8.36 -14.95 28.48
CA GLN A 43 -8.28 -16.12 27.63
C GLN A 43 -7.01 -15.97 26.82
N ASP A 44 -6.22 -17.06 26.77
CA ASP A 44 -5.10 -17.28 25.86
C ASP A 44 -5.53 -17.02 24.42
N TYR A 45 -5.67 -15.76 24.04
CA TYR A 45 -5.77 -15.36 22.67
C TYR A 45 -4.36 -15.42 22.11
N SER A 46 -3.94 -16.63 21.77
CA SER A 46 -2.90 -16.80 20.76
C SER A 46 -3.52 -16.34 19.44
N PRO A 47 -3.12 -15.20 18.86
CA PRO A 47 -3.62 -14.79 17.56
C PRO A 47 -3.41 -15.96 16.58
N PRO A 48 -4.38 -16.22 15.68
CA PRO A 48 -4.22 -17.26 14.68
C PRO A 48 -2.86 -17.13 14.01
N ALA A 49 -2.18 -18.25 13.81
CA ALA A 49 -0.90 -18.25 13.10
C ALA A 49 -1.09 -17.46 11.79
N PRO A 50 -0.20 -16.48 11.49
CA PRO A 50 -0.33 -15.72 10.27
C PRO A 50 -0.43 -16.69 9.09
N PRO A 51 -1.30 -16.41 8.11
CA PRO A 51 -1.49 -17.30 6.98
C PRO A 51 -0.13 -17.58 6.33
N PRO A 52 0.13 -18.84 5.91
CA PRO A 52 1.38 -19.18 5.26
C PRO A 52 1.63 -18.25 4.06
N PRO A 53 2.88 -17.85 3.81
CA PRO A 53 3.21 -17.03 2.65
C PRO A 53 2.67 -17.68 1.37
N PRO A 54 2.18 -16.89 0.38
CA PRO A 54 1.81 -17.43 -0.91
C PRO A 54 2.95 -18.28 -1.49
N PRO A 55 2.65 -19.41 -2.15
CA PRO A 55 3.67 -20.21 -2.82
C PRO A 55 4.40 -19.35 -3.86
N LEU A 56 5.72 -19.48 -3.95
CA LEU A 56 6.48 -18.78 -4.99
C LEU A 56 6.04 -19.28 -6.38
N PRO A 57 6.03 -18.40 -7.41
CA PRO A 57 5.83 -18.81 -8.79
C PRO A 57 6.91 -19.83 -9.22
N PRO A 58 6.63 -20.67 -10.23
CA PRO A 58 7.63 -21.59 -10.77
C PRO A 58 8.85 -20.79 -11.27
N SER A 59 10.04 -21.30 -10.98
CA SER A 59 11.27 -20.71 -11.52
C SER A 59 11.39 -20.96 -13.01
N VAL A 60 11.91 -19.98 -13.75
CA VAL A 60 12.08 -20.05 -15.20
C VAL A 60 13.55 -20.17 -15.60
N SER A 61 13.80 -20.72 -16.78
CA SER A 61 15.11 -20.80 -17.41
C SER A 61 15.38 -19.62 -18.35
N CYS A 62 16.66 -19.28 -18.54
CA CYS A 62 17.04 -18.20 -19.44
C CYS A 62 16.70 -18.52 -20.91
N SER A 63 17.11 -19.70 -21.40
CA SER A 63 17.06 -20.02 -22.82
C SER A 63 15.72 -20.55 -23.30
N GLU A 64 15.05 -21.37 -22.48
CA GLU A 64 13.80 -22.03 -22.91
C GLU A 64 12.58 -21.16 -22.61
N ASP A 65 12.51 -20.57 -21.42
CA ASP A 65 11.32 -19.83 -20.97
C ASP A 65 11.41 -18.33 -21.29
N LEU A 66 12.59 -17.73 -21.06
CA LEU A 66 12.80 -16.29 -21.28
C LEU A 66 13.29 -15.96 -22.71
N HIS A 67 13.53 -16.98 -23.54
CA HIS A 67 14.10 -16.83 -24.89
C HIS A 67 15.37 -15.94 -24.93
N GLY A 68 16.14 -15.96 -23.85
CA GLY A 68 17.38 -15.22 -23.69
C GLY A 68 18.61 -16.03 -24.13
N ILE A 69 19.77 -15.38 -24.09
CA ILE A 69 21.07 -16.00 -24.37
C ILE A 69 21.81 -16.21 -23.06
N GLY A 70 22.32 -17.43 -22.84
CA GLY A 70 23.13 -17.79 -21.68
C GLY A 70 22.34 -18.52 -20.60
N SER A 71 22.68 -18.26 -19.32
CA SER A 71 22.03 -18.91 -18.17
C SER A 71 21.93 -17.97 -16.97
N LEU A 72 20.91 -18.16 -16.13
CA LEU A 72 20.69 -17.34 -14.93
C LEU A 72 21.80 -17.50 -13.87
N ASP A 73 22.56 -18.60 -13.90
CA ASP A 73 23.71 -18.82 -13.03
C ASP A 73 25.01 -18.15 -13.51
N THR A 74 25.07 -17.73 -14.77
CA THR A 74 26.24 -17.05 -15.34
C THR A 74 25.87 -15.64 -15.80
N THR A 75 25.33 -15.50 -16.99
CA THR A 75 24.74 -14.27 -17.49
C THR A 75 23.61 -14.66 -18.43
N CYS A 76 22.42 -14.17 -18.12
CA CYS A 76 21.24 -14.27 -18.97
C CYS A 76 20.98 -12.91 -19.59
N GLN A 77 20.94 -12.87 -20.92
CA GLN A 77 20.68 -11.64 -21.67
C GLN A 77 19.43 -11.77 -22.53
N LEU A 78 18.44 -10.91 -22.28
CA LEU A 78 17.29 -10.78 -23.17
C LEU A 78 17.67 -9.87 -24.34
N VAL A 79 17.54 -10.40 -25.55
CA VAL A 79 17.85 -9.70 -26.81
C VAL A 79 16.61 -9.45 -27.67
N SER A 80 15.45 -9.93 -27.23
CA SER A 80 14.18 -9.80 -27.92
C SER A 80 13.04 -9.58 -26.94
N ASN A 81 11.96 -8.95 -27.41
CA ASN A 81 10.81 -8.64 -26.57
C ASN A 81 10.13 -9.93 -26.10
N LEU A 82 9.72 -9.96 -24.84
CA LEU A 82 9.03 -11.07 -24.22
C LEU A 82 7.75 -10.57 -23.55
N GLN A 83 6.64 -11.22 -23.86
CA GLN A 83 5.35 -10.98 -23.21
C GLN A 83 4.95 -12.22 -22.41
N LEU A 84 4.90 -12.07 -21.10
CA LEU A 84 4.50 -13.07 -20.14
C LEU A 84 2.98 -13.03 -19.94
N THR A 85 2.37 -14.18 -19.69
CA THR A 85 0.94 -14.33 -19.40
C THR A 85 0.63 -14.48 -17.92
N ASP A 86 1.61 -14.94 -17.15
CA ASP A 86 1.47 -15.35 -15.76
C ASP A 86 2.64 -14.84 -14.92
N ASP A 87 2.51 -14.95 -13.61
CA ASP A 87 3.56 -14.57 -12.66
C ASP A 87 4.83 -15.38 -12.88
N VAL A 88 5.97 -14.70 -12.91
CA VAL A 88 7.28 -15.32 -13.17
C VAL A 88 8.25 -15.03 -12.04
N TYR A 89 8.98 -16.08 -11.64
CA TYR A 89 10.09 -15.99 -10.71
C TYR A 89 11.41 -16.32 -11.43
N ILE A 90 12.26 -15.31 -11.59
CA ILE A 90 13.58 -15.40 -12.25
C ILE A 90 14.63 -15.50 -11.15
N GLU A 91 15.23 -16.68 -10.98
CA GLU A 91 16.26 -16.92 -9.95
C GLU A 91 17.59 -17.37 -10.58
N GLY A 92 18.71 -16.86 -10.06
CA GLY A 92 20.02 -17.39 -10.43
C GLY A 92 21.19 -16.73 -9.73
N LYS A 93 22.38 -17.36 -9.83
CA LYS A 93 23.60 -16.83 -9.20
C LYS A 93 24.33 -15.78 -10.03
N GLY A 94 23.98 -15.65 -11.30
CA GLY A 94 24.63 -14.83 -12.28
C GLY A 94 24.01 -13.44 -12.43
N ASN A 95 24.12 -12.92 -13.64
CA ASN A 95 23.58 -11.62 -14.04
C ASN A 95 22.31 -11.78 -14.89
N PHE A 96 21.42 -10.80 -14.81
CA PHE A 96 20.24 -10.71 -15.68
C PHE A 96 20.18 -9.35 -16.34
N TYR A 97 20.35 -9.32 -17.66
CA TYR A 97 20.42 -8.10 -18.45
C TYR A 97 19.32 -8.08 -19.49
N ILE A 98 18.59 -6.98 -19.55
CA ILE A 98 17.61 -6.71 -20.59
C ILE A 98 18.26 -5.74 -21.57
N GLY A 99 18.46 -6.17 -22.81
CA GLY A 99 19.17 -5.39 -23.83
C GLY A 99 18.47 -4.07 -24.17
N SER A 100 19.20 -3.16 -24.81
CA SER A 100 18.64 -1.86 -25.23
C SER A 100 17.43 -2.04 -26.15
N GLY A 101 16.36 -1.28 -25.87
CA GLY A 101 15.10 -1.33 -26.61
C GLY A 101 14.26 -2.60 -26.41
N VAL A 102 14.72 -3.55 -25.58
CA VAL A 102 14.01 -4.79 -25.28
C VAL A 102 12.91 -4.55 -24.25
N ARG A 103 11.76 -5.19 -24.46
CA ARG A 103 10.60 -5.13 -23.56
C ARG A 103 10.36 -6.47 -22.88
N LEU A 104 10.10 -6.43 -21.58
CA LEU A 104 9.66 -7.58 -20.78
C LEU A 104 8.33 -7.21 -20.11
N ASP A 105 7.23 -7.70 -20.68
CA ASP A 105 5.90 -7.24 -20.33
C ASP A 105 5.08 -8.37 -19.68
N CYS A 106 4.36 -8.08 -18.60
CA CYS A 106 3.25 -8.89 -18.12
C CYS A 106 2.04 -7.99 -17.84
N LEU A 107 1.12 -7.93 -18.80
CA LEU A 107 0.08 -6.89 -18.83
C LEU A 107 -1.19 -7.23 -18.05
N ALA A 108 -1.27 -8.43 -17.47
CA ALA A 108 -2.40 -8.78 -16.60
C ALA A 108 -2.35 -7.97 -15.30
N SER A 109 -3.50 -7.46 -14.84
CA SER A 109 -3.58 -6.68 -13.59
C SER A 109 -3.07 -7.51 -12.41
N GLY A 110 -2.10 -6.96 -11.68
CA GLY A 110 -1.46 -7.63 -10.56
C GLY A 110 -0.41 -8.67 -10.93
N CYS A 111 -0.15 -8.92 -12.22
CA CYS A 111 0.89 -9.86 -12.63
C CYS A 111 2.24 -9.47 -12.03
N SER A 112 3.00 -10.45 -11.55
CA SER A 112 4.26 -10.26 -10.84
C SER A 112 5.45 -10.78 -11.63
N ILE A 113 6.45 -9.92 -11.80
CA ILE A 113 7.78 -10.31 -12.27
C ILE A 113 8.73 -10.14 -11.09
N THR A 114 9.20 -11.26 -10.57
CA THR A 114 10.13 -11.29 -9.44
C THR A 114 11.49 -11.78 -9.92
N VAL A 115 12.52 -10.96 -9.72
CA VAL A 115 13.91 -11.23 -10.08
C VAL A 115 14.73 -11.33 -8.82
N ASN A 116 15.37 -12.49 -8.63
CA ASN A 116 16.25 -12.76 -7.50
C ASN A 116 17.59 -13.29 -8.00
N ILE A 117 18.56 -12.40 -8.13
CA ILE A 117 19.89 -12.73 -8.63
C ILE A 117 20.97 -12.33 -7.63
N SER A 118 22.04 -13.12 -7.53
CA SER A 118 23.19 -12.70 -6.70
C SER A 118 24.18 -11.80 -7.44
N GLY A 119 24.09 -11.71 -8.77
CA GLY A 119 24.92 -10.82 -9.58
C GLY A 119 24.27 -9.47 -9.87
N ASN A 120 24.53 -8.95 -11.07
CA ASN A 120 24.07 -7.64 -11.50
C ASN A 120 22.79 -7.72 -12.33
N PHE A 121 21.91 -6.76 -12.13
CA PHE A 121 20.74 -6.50 -12.96
C PHE A 121 20.97 -5.25 -13.80
N SER A 122 20.55 -5.25 -15.07
CA SER A 122 20.51 -4.00 -15.84
C SER A 122 19.37 -3.95 -16.84
N LEU A 123 18.82 -2.74 -17.00
CA LEU A 123 17.98 -2.36 -18.12
C LEU A 123 18.80 -1.51 -19.07
N GLY A 124 19.02 -1.99 -20.29
CA GLY A 124 19.68 -1.25 -21.35
C GLY A 124 18.93 0.01 -21.74
N GLU A 125 19.54 0.82 -22.61
CA GLU A 125 18.94 2.08 -23.06
C GLU A 125 17.57 1.85 -23.70
N ASN A 126 16.57 2.64 -23.30
CA ASN A 126 15.18 2.53 -23.76
C ASN A 126 14.55 1.13 -23.57
N ALA A 127 15.11 0.27 -22.71
CA ALA A 127 14.50 -1.00 -22.34
C ALA A 127 13.31 -0.77 -21.39
N SER A 128 12.31 -1.64 -21.42
CA SER A 128 11.14 -1.50 -20.56
C SER A 128 10.74 -2.80 -19.87
N ILE A 129 10.33 -2.68 -18.61
CA ILE A 129 9.54 -3.69 -17.91
C ILE A 129 8.16 -3.10 -17.67
N VAL A 130 7.11 -3.77 -18.12
CA VAL A 130 5.72 -3.35 -17.85
C VAL A 130 4.99 -4.46 -17.11
N THR A 131 4.62 -4.26 -15.85
CA THR A 131 4.03 -5.32 -15.02
C THR A 131 3.16 -4.76 -13.89
N GLY A 132 2.34 -5.59 -13.24
CA GLY A 132 1.58 -5.16 -12.06
C GLY A 132 2.45 -5.03 -10.81
N ALA A 133 3.32 -6.00 -10.57
CA ALA A 133 4.30 -6.02 -9.50
C ALA A 133 5.69 -6.34 -10.06
N PHE A 134 6.68 -5.51 -9.71
CA PHE A 134 8.08 -5.78 -9.99
C PHE A 134 8.84 -5.89 -8.68
N GLU A 135 9.46 -7.04 -8.43
CA GLU A 135 10.30 -7.27 -7.26
C GLU A 135 11.71 -7.64 -7.71
N LEU A 136 12.72 -6.90 -7.27
CA LEU A 136 14.12 -7.10 -7.63
C LEU A 136 14.98 -7.25 -6.38
N SER A 137 15.68 -8.37 -6.29
CA SER A 137 16.82 -8.59 -5.40
C SER A 137 18.06 -8.81 -6.25
N ALA A 138 19.06 -7.94 -6.11
CA ALA A 138 20.31 -8.00 -6.87
C ALA A 138 21.50 -7.46 -6.07
N TYR A 139 22.73 -7.77 -6.51
CA TYR A 139 23.92 -7.16 -5.92
C TYR A 139 24.11 -5.72 -6.41
N ASN A 140 24.16 -5.50 -7.73
CA ASN A 140 24.10 -4.15 -8.30
C ASN A 140 22.94 -4.05 -9.30
N SER A 141 22.39 -2.85 -9.45
CA SER A 141 21.35 -2.58 -10.43
C SER A 141 21.62 -1.28 -11.19
N SER A 142 21.39 -1.28 -12.51
CA SER A 142 21.58 -0.11 -13.36
C SER A 142 20.45 0.01 -14.37
N LEU A 143 19.68 1.09 -14.28
CA LEU A 143 18.68 1.50 -15.25
C LEU A 143 19.34 2.56 -16.14
N HIS A 144 19.61 2.23 -17.40
CA HIS A 144 20.27 3.13 -18.35
C HIS A 144 19.29 4.12 -18.99
N ASN A 145 19.84 5.15 -19.65
CA ASN A 145 19.09 6.25 -20.27
C ASN A 145 17.79 5.80 -20.97
N GLY A 146 16.67 6.40 -20.58
CA GLY A 146 15.36 6.15 -21.16
C GLY A 146 14.74 4.79 -20.80
N SER A 147 15.40 3.97 -19.97
CA SER A 147 14.82 2.72 -19.48
C SER A 147 13.68 2.98 -18.50
N VAL A 148 12.70 2.07 -18.46
CA VAL A 148 11.51 2.25 -17.63
C VAL A 148 11.10 0.95 -16.94
N VAL A 149 10.85 1.02 -15.63
CA VAL A 149 10.02 0.04 -14.91
C VAL A 149 8.65 0.67 -14.72
N ASN A 150 7.63 0.17 -15.40
CA ASN A 150 6.30 0.76 -15.44
C ASN A 150 5.25 -0.20 -14.85
N THR A 151 4.60 0.24 -13.78
CA THR A 151 3.49 -0.49 -13.16
C THR A 151 2.18 0.28 -13.19
N THR A 152 2.10 1.31 -14.04
CA THR A 152 0.96 2.22 -14.15
C THR A 152 -0.32 1.48 -14.50
N ALA A 153 -1.39 1.74 -13.75
CA ALA A 153 -2.73 1.18 -13.98
C ALA A 153 -2.81 -0.36 -13.99
N LEU A 154 -1.79 -1.05 -13.47
CA LEU A 154 -1.69 -2.52 -13.45
C LEU A 154 -1.79 -3.09 -12.03
N ALA A 155 -2.42 -2.37 -11.09
CA ALA A 155 -2.66 -2.88 -9.73
C ALA A 155 -3.34 -4.25 -9.72
N GLY A 156 -2.87 -5.11 -8.81
CA GLY A 156 -3.59 -6.29 -8.38
C GLY A 156 -4.67 -5.95 -7.35
N THR A 157 -5.04 -6.94 -6.55
CA THR A 157 -6.01 -6.74 -5.46
C THR A 157 -5.42 -5.91 -4.33
N ALA A 158 -6.21 -4.95 -3.83
CA ALA A 158 -5.85 -4.21 -2.62
C ALA A 158 -5.81 -5.14 -1.38
N PRO A 159 -5.09 -4.77 -0.31
CA PRO A 159 -5.00 -5.58 0.91
C PRO A 159 -6.38 -5.94 1.49
N PRO A 160 -6.58 -7.11 2.12
CA PRO A 160 -7.91 -7.57 2.55
C PRO A 160 -8.68 -6.63 3.49
N GLN A 161 -7.95 -5.76 4.20
CA GLN A 161 -8.50 -4.85 5.21
C GLN A 161 -9.25 -3.65 4.59
N THR A 162 -9.05 -3.36 3.29
CA THR A 162 -9.63 -2.21 2.59
C THR A 162 -9.39 -2.27 1.09
N SER A 163 -10.35 -1.83 0.28
CA SER A 163 -10.16 -1.72 -1.17
C SER A 163 -9.52 -0.39 -1.59
N GLY A 164 -9.67 0.67 -0.79
CA GLY A 164 -9.47 2.06 -1.22
C GLY A 164 -10.31 2.48 -2.43
N THR A 165 -11.23 1.63 -2.89
CA THR A 165 -12.14 1.94 -4.00
C THR A 165 -13.38 2.60 -3.42
N PRO A 166 -13.74 3.82 -3.87
CA PRO A 166 -14.93 4.50 -3.39
C PRO A 166 -16.20 3.73 -3.73
N GLN A 167 -17.19 3.82 -2.85
CA GLN A 167 -18.51 3.22 -3.04
C GLN A 167 -19.45 4.18 -3.79
N GLY A 168 -20.47 3.62 -4.45
CA GLY A 168 -21.50 4.40 -5.13
C GLY A 168 -21.15 4.76 -6.58
N VAL A 169 -21.81 5.80 -7.09
CA VAL A 169 -21.77 6.19 -8.52
C VAL A 169 -21.39 7.66 -8.72
N ASP A 170 -20.61 8.22 -7.79
CA ASP A 170 -20.21 9.63 -7.84
C ASP A 170 -18.92 9.86 -8.65
N GLY A 171 -18.35 8.80 -9.23
CA GLY A 171 -17.10 8.89 -10.00
C GLY A 171 -15.90 9.34 -9.15
N ALA A 172 -15.89 9.01 -7.86
CA ALA A 172 -14.84 9.45 -6.95
C ALA A 172 -13.49 8.76 -7.24
N GLY A 173 -12.38 9.38 -6.88
CA GLY A 173 -11.03 8.83 -7.06
C GLY A 173 -10.68 7.75 -6.04
N GLY A 174 -9.77 6.84 -6.39
CA GLY A 174 -9.22 5.84 -5.49
C GLY A 174 -8.37 6.47 -4.38
N GLY A 175 -8.31 5.82 -3.22
CA GLY A 175 -7.43 6.19 -2.10
C GLY A 175 -6.24 5.25 -1.97
N HIS A 176 -5.05 5.77 -1.65
CA HIS A 176 -3.84 5.02 -1.29
C HIS A 176 -2.85 5.98 -0.61
N GLY A 177 -2.39 5.70 0.61
CA GLY A 177 -1.59 6.65 1.42
C GLY A 177 -2.36 7.88 1.93
N GLY A 178 -3.39 8.31 1.20
CA GLY A 178 -4.36 9.34 1.56
C GLY A 178 -5.73 9.03 0.96
N ARG A 179 -6.73 9.85 1.28
CA ARG A 179 -8.08 9.72 0.74
C ARG A 179 -8.15 10.18 -0.72
N GLY A 180 -8.97 9.50 -1.53
CA GLY A 180 -9.28 9.93 -2.89
C GLY A 180 -10.17 11.17 -2.92
N ALA A 181 -10.18 11.88 -4.05
CA ALA A 181 -11.07 13.02 -4.25
C ALA A 181 -12.50 12.57 -4.57
N CYS A 182 -13.51 13.37 -4.21
CA CYS A 182 -14.91 13.11 -4.56
C CYS A 182 -15.63 14.43 -4.88
N CYS A 183 -16.67 14.35 -5.72
CA CYS A 183 -17.50 15.50 -6.03
C CYS A 183 -18.51 15.75 -4.90
N LEU A 184 -18.62 17.00 -4.45
CA LEU A 184 -19.66 17.39 -3.49
C LEU A 184 -21.02 17.50 -4.21
N VAL A 185 -21.77 16.39 -4.23
CA VAL A 185 -23.12 16.33 -4.82
C VAL A 185 -24.22 16.58 -3.80
N ASP A 186 -23.97 16.30 -2.52
CA ASP A 186 -24.92 16.52 -1.42
C ASP A 186 -24.78 17.94 -0.85
N LYS A 187 -25.82 18.75 -1.05
CA LYS A 187 -25.87 20.15 -0.57
C LYS A 187 -25.92 20.29 0.96
N LYS A 188 -26.11 19.20 1.70
CA LYS A 188 -26.15 19.20 3.17
C LYS A 188 -24.78 18.94 3.81
N LYS A 189 -23.81 18.46 3.03
CA LYS A 189 -22.46 18.12 3.52
C LYS A 189 -21.49 19.25 3.24
N LEU A 190 -20.47 19.37 4.09
CA LEU A 190 -19.34 20.25 3.82
C LEU A 190 -18.30 19.51 2.96
N PRO A 191 -17.43 20.22 2.21
CA PRO A 191 -16.37 19.60 1.43
C PRO A 191 -15.48 18.64 2.23
N GLU A 192 -15.20 18.94 3.49
CA GLU A 192 -14.39 18.10 4.41
C GLU A 192 -15.07 16.79 4.82
N ASP A 193 -16.40 16.69 4.66
CA ASP A 193 -17.20 15.51 5.02
C ASP A 193 -17.32 14.52 3.85
N VAL A 194 -16.73 14.83 2.69
CA VAL A 194 -16.85 14.04 1.46
C VAL A 194 -15.48 13.71 0.91
N TRP A 195 -15.22 12.42 0.73
CA TRP A 195 -14.01 11.91 0.10
C TRP A 195 -14.33 10.72 -0.77
N GLY A 196 -13.38 10.35 -1.61
CA GLY A 196 -13.45 9.17 -2.46
C GLY A 196 -13.02 7.93 -1.70
N GLY A 197 -12.07 7.20 -2.26
CA GLY A 197 -11.51 6.02 -1.62
C GLY A 197 -10.85 6.32 -0.28
N ASP A 198 -10.97 5.39 0.67
CA ASP A 198 -10.30 5.51 1.97
C ASP A 198 -8.78 5.37 1.86
N ALA A 199 -8.08 6.03 2.78
CA ALA A 199 -6.64 5.87 2.91
C ALA A 199 -6.29 4.50 3.49
N TYR A 200 -5.19 3.91 3.01
CA TYR A 200 -4.62 2.68 3.56
C TYR A 200 -3.11 2.63 3.35
N SER A 201 -2.49 1.50 3.71
CA SER A 201 -1.04 1.27 3.63
C SER A 201 -0.19 2.04 4.65
N TRP A 202 -0.83 2.72 5.62
CA TRP A 202 -0.11 3.43 6.69
C TRP A 202 0.75 2.52 7.56
N SER A 203 0.30 1.29 7.82
CA SER A 203 1.07 0.28 8.57
C SER A 203 2.32 -0.19 7.84
N SER A 204 2.37 -0.08 6.51
CA SER A 204 3.50 -0.44 5.66
C SER A 204 4.29 0.76 5.15
N LEU A 205 4.08 1.97 5.68
CA LEU A 205 4.75 3.19 5.19
C LEU A 205 6.29 3.08 5.16
N GLN A 206 6.87 2.33 6.10
CA GLN A 206 8.32 2.10 6.16
C GLN A 206 8.84 1.15 5.07
N LYS A 207 7.97 0.31 4.52
CA LYS A 207 8.25 -0.68 3.46
C LYS A 207 7.01 -0.79 2.57
N PRO A 208 6.72 0.23 1.74
CA PRO A 208 5.47 0.26 0.98
C PRO A 208 5.46 -0.85 -0.06
N VAL A 209 4.46 -1.74 0.05
CA VAL A 209 4.32 -2.96 -0.78
C VAL A 209 2.89 -3.19 -1.25
N SER A 210 2.04 -2.17 -1.13
CA SER A 210 0.63 -2.25 -1.48
C SER A 210 0.40 -1.77 -2.92
N PHE A 211 -0.48 -2.46 -3.63
CA PHE A 211 -1.06 -1.93 -4.85
C PHE A 211 -1.91 -0.70 -4.54
N GLY A 212 -2.03 0.21 -5.50
CA GLY A 212 -3.05 1.26 -5.52
C GLY A 212 -4.44 0.68 -5.76
N SER A 213 -5.44 1.52 -5.52
CA SER A 213 -6.86 1.19 -5.63
C SER A 213 -7.49 1.75 -6.90
N LYS A 214 -8.59 1.11 -7.32
CA LYS A 214 -9.40 1.57 -8.44
C LYS A 214 -10.20 2.83 -8.05
N GLY A 215 -10.44 3.71 -9.01
CA GLY A 215 -11.44 4.76 -8.89
C GLY A 215 -12.87 4.21 -8.92
N GLY A 216 -13.84 5.07 -8.62
CA GLY A 216 -15.27 4.76 -8.68
C GLY A 216 -15.85 5.00 -10.08
N THR A 217 -17.03 4.44 -10.31
CA THR A 217 -17.79 4.60 -11.56
C THR A 217 -18.90 5.66 -11.40
N THR A 218 -19.58 6.01 -12.50
CA THR A 218 -20.77 6.89 -12.51
C THR A 218 -22.07 6.14 -12.82
N THR A 219 -22.01 4.82 -13.01
CA THR A 219 -23.16 3.96 -13.36
C THR A 219 -23.12 2.67 -12.56
N LYS A 220 -24.25 1.96 -12.40
CA LYS A 220 -24.27 0.69 -11.66
C LYS A 220 -23.96 -0.51 -12.55
N GLU A 221 -24.08 -0.33 -13.85
CA GLU A 221 -24.07 -1.38 -14.86
C GLU A 221 -22.64 -1.69 -15.35
N GLU A 222 -21.78 -0.67 -15.35
CA GLU A 222 -20.41 -0.76 -15.84
C GLU A 222 -19.43 -0.05 -14.90
N ASP A 223 -18.22 -0.58 -14.81
CA ASP A 223 -17.15 -0.03 -13.99
C ASP A 223 -16.14 0.75 -14.83
N TYR A 224 -16.30 2.08 -14.82
CA TYR A 224 -15.43 3.03 -15.51
C TYR A 224 -14.27 3.56 -14.67
N GLY A 225 -14.09 3.05 -13.45
CA GLY A 225 -13.02 3.53 -12.57
C GLY A 225 -11.64 3.31 -13.17
N GLY A 226 -10.75 4.30 -13.05
CA GLY A 226 -9.34 4.13 -13.42
C GLY A 226 -8.69 3.07 -12.54
N HIS A 227 -7.89 2.17 -13.12
CA HIS A 227 -7.19 1.11 -12.37
C HIS A 227 -6.15 1.70 -11.40
N GLY A 228 -5.86 1.01 -10.31
CA GLY A 228 -4.80 1.43 -9.39
C GLY A 228 -3.40 1.26 -9.99
N GLY A 229 -2.43 1.96 -9.42
CA GLY A 229 -1.01 1.76 -9.72
C GLY A 229 -0.45 0.48 -9.10
N GLY A 230 0.51 -0.13 -9.79
CA GLY A 230 1.16 -1.35 -9.36
C GLY A 230 2.15 -1.14 -8.20
N ARG A 231 3.06 -2.10 -7.99
CA ARG A 231 4.08 -1.99 -6.95
C ARG A 231 5.47 -2.31 -7.46
N VAL A 232 6.46 -1.58 -6.98
CA VAL A 232 7.87 -1.80 -7.25
C VAL A 232 8.62 -1.99 -5.93
N LYS A 233 9.34 -3.09 -5.80
CA LYS A 233 10.23 -3.37 -4.68
C LYS A 233 11.63 -3.67 -5.21
N MET A 234 12.63 -2.92 -4.79
CA MET A 234 14.02 -3.13 -5.16
C MET A 234 14.90 -3.19 -3.91
N GLU A 235 15.57 -4.32 -3.69
CA GLU A 235 16.54 -4.52 -2.62
C GLU A 235 17.91 -4.82 -3.23
N ILE A 236 18.78 -3.82 -3.22
CA ILE A 236 20.09 -3.83 -3.88
C ILE A 236 21.18 -3.85 -2.82
N ALA A 237 22.01 -4.88 -2.83
CA ALA A 237 23.04 -5.05 -1.79
C ALA A 237 24.21 -4.05 -1.92
N GLY A 238 24.55 -3.69 -3.16
CA GLY A 238 25.59 -2.76 -3.55
C GLY A 238 25.00 -1.43 -4.01
N PHE A 239 25.23 -1.06 -5.26
CA PHE A 239 24.77 0.23 -5.79
C PHE A 239 23.58 0.10 -6.75
N LEU A 240 22.72 1.11 -6.73
CA LEU A 240 21.66 1.34 -7.71
C LEU A 240 21.96 2.62 -8.48
N VAL A 241 22.02 2.54 -9.82
CA VAL A 241 22.02 3.72 -10.70
C VAL A 241 20.69 3.80 -11.43
N VAL A 242 20.03 4.96 -11.36
CA VAL A 242 18.77 5.21 -12.08
C VAL A 242 18.95 6.38 -13.03
N ASP A 243 19.24 6.06 -14.29
CA ASP A 243 19.19 6.97 -15.44
C ASP A 243 17.94 6.65 -16.28
N GLY A 244 16.81 6.51 -15.61
CA GLY A 244 15.56 6.02 -16.20
C GLY A 244 14.35 6.45 -15.38
N SER A 245 13.24 5.73 -15.52
CA SER A 245 12.01 6.01 -14.77
C SER A 245 11.45 4.76 -14.09
N ILE A 246 10.94 4.93 -12.88
CA ILE A 246 10.21 3.90 -12.13
C ILE A 246 8.83 4.48 -11.82
N LEU A 247 7.77 3.86 -12.35
CA LEU A 247 6.41 4.39 -12.33
C LEU A 247 5.45 3.43 -11.63
N ALA A 248 4.56 3.98 -10.81
CA ALA A 248 3.49 3.26 -10.12
C ALA A 248 2.20 4.08 -10.12
N ASP A 249 1.91 4.73 -11.25
CA ASP A 249 0.81 5.69 -11.36
C ASP A 249 -0.56 4.99 -11.43
N GLY A 250 -1.58 5.68 -10.93
CA GLY A 250 -2.96 5.27 -11.15
C GLY A 250 -3.42 5.53 -12.60
N GLY A 251 -4.37 4.75 -13.07
CA GLY A 251 -5.02 4.90 -14.36
C GLY A 251 -6.11 5.99 -14.35
N HIS A 252 -6.45 6.49 -15.53
CA HIS A 252 -7.49 7.48 -15.72
C HIS A 252 -8.88 6.82 -15.89
N GLY A 253 -9.89 7.32 -15.16
CA GLY A 253 -11.29 6.85 -15.27
C GLY A 253 -12.12 7.53 -16.37
N GLY A 254 -11.52 8.42 -17.16
CA GLY A 254 -12.23 9.14 -18.21
C GLY A 254 -13.21 10.18 -17.66
N SER A 255 -14.23 10.51 -18.46
CA SER A 255 -15.33 11.41 -18.04
C SER A 255 -16.45 10.69 -17.27
N LYS A 256 -16.36 9.36 -17.14
CA LYS A 256 -17.41 8.50 -16.57
C LYS A 256 -16.97 7.79 -15.29
N GLY A 257 -15.76 8.04 -14.80
CA GLY A 257 -15.23 7.42 -13.59
C GLY A 257 -14.13 8.26 -12.98
N GLY A 258 -13.81 7.97 -11.72
CA GLY A 258 -12.71 8.60 -11.01
C GLY A 258 -11.37 7.97 -11.39
N GLY A 259 -10.29 8.72 -11.22
CA GLY A 259 -8.94 8.19 -11.38
C GLY A 259 -8.60 7.13 -10.33
N GLY A 260 -7.80 6.14 -10.71
CA GLY A 260 -7.19 5.21 -9.76
C GLY A 260 -6.10 5.91 -8.96
N SER A 261 -5.81 5.40 -7.77
CA SER A 261 -4.71 5.90 -6.96
C SER A 261 -3.37 5.31 -7.42
N GLY A 262 -2.27 6.02 -7.15
CA GLY A 262 -0.92 5.47 -7.30
C GLY A 262 -0.67 4.31 -6.34
N GLY A 263 0.30 3.47 -6.67
CA GLY A 263 0.70 2.33 -5.85
C GLY A 263 1.94 2.62 -5.00
N SER A 264 2.81 1.62 -4.86
CA SER A 264 3.95 1.66 -3.94
C SER A 264 5.28 1.50 -4.66
N ILE A 265 6.27 2.31 -4.28
CA ILE A 265 7.67 2.13 -4.69
C ILE A 265 8.51 2.07 -3.42
N TYR A 266 9.20 0.94 -3.21
CA TYR A 266 10.16 0.74 -2.13
C TYR A 266 11.52 0.38 -2.71
N ILE A 267 12.51 1.24 -2.46
CA ILE A 267 13.88 1.04 -2.91
C ILE A 267 14.80 1.08 -1.70
N LYS A 268 15.60 0.03 -1.55
CA LYS A 268 16.67 -0.06 -0.56
C LYS A 268 17.96 -0.41 -1.28
N ALA A 269 18.96 0.45 -1.20
CA ALA A 269 20.29 0.23 -1.76
C ALA A 269 21.36 0.63 -0.73
N TYR A 270 22.55 0.02 -0.79
CA TYR A 270 23.68 0.49 0.02
C TYR A 270 24.20 1.85 -0.48
N LYS A 271 24.18 2.05 -1.80
CA LYS A 271 24.50 3.33 -2.45
C LYS A 271 23.54 3.60 -3.61
N MET A 272 23.11 4.86 -3.75
CA MET A 272 22.34 5.38 -4.88
C MET A 272 23.02 6.61 -5.44
#